data_AF-A0AAJ6E1J6-F1
#
_entry.id   AF-A0AAJ6E1J6-F1
#
_cell.length_a   1.000
_cell.length_b   1.000
_cell.length_c   1.000
_cell.angle_alpha   90.00
_cell.angle_beta   90.00
_cell.angle_gamma   90.00
#
_symmetry.space_group_name_H-M   'P 1'
#
loop_
_entity.id
_entity.type
_entity.pdbx_description
1 polymer ?
#
loop_
_entity_poly.entity_id
_entity_poly.type
_entity_poly.pdbx_seq_one_letter_code
_entity_poly.pdbx_strand_id
1 'polypeptide(L)'
;MNEINRLWEFLQRLTPLSRECLLSELERLELCGIDMPGSADIQARLRAEFRKGSNQARATNPSRYFFAPLELFLMDGAPEHTNAGRISRNTLTPIWEWICRDLLPTMARDYTKAINDQVAANNPKEVLKIAATFQTKVVKVLENTLASAEGTELARSKLAQYTASRTAFDDVRKMLQVLRAGAALPKFNEKLPQTISKFDDGQVARITAQLDAFGKSHTEALPFALALVARRLKTSWELVRLATKAAASKSVTDVAATPYACVVPMVLDRLDDKRLALRIALRHNRVLVARDLLAQIYDLEYALKVRIDGIEPSEWGIRLQQLMDAIATLVSAEVSRFPANVGHILGSRRLRSHDSLSGKLTYLAWKGRDVVQDGAAAFRKLIGQT
;
A
#
# COMPACT_ATOMS: atom_id res chain seq x y z
N MET A 1 -13.23 -14.92 -38.44
CA MET A 1 -13.46 -15.37 -37.05
C MET A 1 -12.41 -14.70 -36.18
N ASN A 2 -12.82 -13.74 -35.34
CA ASN A 2 -11.91 -12.81 -34.67
C ASN A 2 -10.90 -13.57 -33.79
N GLU A 3 -9.60 -13.25 -33.87
CA GLU A 3 -8.54 -13.96 -33.13
C GLU A 3 -8.80 -13.99 -31.62
N ILE A 4 -9.41 -12.92 -31.10
CA ILE A 4 -9.87 -12.79 -29.70
C ILE A 4 -10.92 -13.86 -29.33
N ASN A 5 -11.79 -14.27 -30.26
CA ASN A 5 -12.80 -15.29 -29.98
C ASN A 5 -12.18 -16.69 -29.89
N ARG A 6 -11.18 -17.01 -30.74
CA ARG A 6 -10.43 -18.27 -30.63
C ARG A 6 -9.63 -18.33 -29.33
N LEU A 7 -9.02 -17.22 -28.94
CA LEU A 7 -8.30 -17.11 -27.67
C LEU A 7 -9.27 -17.26 -26.48
N TRP A 8 -10.45 -16.64 -26.53
CA TRP A 8 -11.48 -16.82 -25.51
C TRP A 8 -11.97 -18.29 -25.40
N GLU A 9 -12.20 -18.97 -26.52
CA GLU A 9 -12.54 -20.41 -26.53
C GLU A 9 -11.46 -21.27 -25.89
N PHE A 10 -10.18 -20.94 -26.11
CA PHE A 10 -9.07 -21.60 -25.43
C PHE A 10 -9.07 -21.33 -23.92
N LEU A 11 -9.29 -20.07 -23.50
CA LEU A 11 -9.34 -19.71 -22.07
C LEU A 11 -10.47 -20.43 -21.33
N GLN A 12 -11.61 -20.66 -21.99
CA GLN A 12 -12.71 -21.43 -21.41
C GLN A 12 -12.36 -22.90 -21.13
N ARG A 13 -11.32 -23.45 -21.78
CA ARG A 13 -10.80 -24.80 -21.49
C ARG A 13 -9.86 -24.84 -20.28
N LEU A 14 -9.38 -23.69 -19.80
CA LEU A 14 -8.55 -23.62 -18.59
C LEU A 14 -9.40 -23.81 -17.32
N THR A 15 -8.75 -24.09 -16.19
CA THR A 15 -9.45 -24.08 -14.90
C THR A 15 -9.88 -22.66 -14.52
N PRO A 16 -10.94 -22.47 -13.71
CA PRO A 16 -11.33 -21.15 -13.20
C PRO A 16 -10.18 -20.44 -12.48
N LEU A 17 -9.40 -21.19 -11.69
CA LEU A 17 -8.20 -20.69 -11.03
C LEU A 17 -7.20 -20.15 -12.06
N SER A 18 -6.85 -20.94 -13.09
CA SER A 18 -5.93 -20.51 -14.16
C SER A 18 -6.41 -19.25 -14.90
N ARG A 19 -7.73 -19.08 -15.08
CA ARG A 19 -8.32 -17.86 -15.65
C ARG A 19 -8.20 -16.66 -14.70
N GLU A 20 -8.35 -16.86 -13.39
CA GLU A 20 -8.12 -15.82 -12.39
C GLU A 20 -6.64 -15.43 -12.29
N CYS A 21 -5.74 -16.41 -12.37
CA CYS A 21 -4.29 -16.19 -12.46
C CYS A 21 -3.97 -15.33 -13.68
N LEU A 22 -4.53 -15.69 -14.84
CA LEU A 22 -4.35 -14.94 -16.06
C LEU A 22 -4.89 -13.51 -15.92
N LEU A 23 -6.07 -13.32 -15.35
CA LEU A 23 -6.61 -11.98 -15.11
C LEU A 23 -5.67 -11.17 -14.21
N SER A 24 -5.23 -11.75 -13.09
CA SER A 24 -4.34 -11.09 -12.13
C SER A 24 -2.99 -10.73 -12.75
N GLU A 25 -2.41 -11.61 -13.56
CA GLU A 25 -1.15 -11.36 -14.26
C GLU A 25 -1.31 -10.36 -15.41
N LEU A 26 -2.41 -10.40 -16.17
CA LEU A 26 -2.69 -9.40 -17.20
C LEU A 26 -2.87 -8.01 -16.58
N GLU A 27 -3.56 -7.91 -15.45
CA GLU A 27 -3.69 -6.67 -14.69
C GLU A 27 -2.33 -6.22 -14.14
N ARG A 28 -1.52 -7.14 -13.59
CA ARG A 28 -0.16 -6.84 -13.14
C ARG A 28 0.73 -6.35 -14.28
N LEU A 29 0.72 -7.00 -15.43
CA LEU A 29 1.52 -6.62 -16.59
C LEU A 29 1.11 -5.26 -17.14
N GLU A 30 -0.19 -4.98 -17.18
CA GLU A 30 -0.70 -3.66 -17.54
C GLU A 30 -0.21 -2.56 -16.58
N LEU A 31 -0.17 -2.85 -15.27
CA LEU A 31 0.39 -1.99 -14.24
C LEU A 31 1.91 -1.81 -14.39
N CYS A 32 2.66 -2.90 -14.58
CA CYS A 32 4.12 -2.88 -14.81
C CYS A 32 4.52 -2.18 -16.11
N GLY A 33 3.55 -2.07 -17.02
CA GLY A 33 3.65 -1.25 -18.20
C GLY A 33 3.89 -2.00 -19.50
N ILE A 34 3.76 -3.32 -19.45
CA ILE A 34 3.81 -4.22 -20.57
C ILE A 34 2.41 -4.25 -21.19
N ASP A 35 2.26 -3.60 -22.34
CA ASP A 35 1.01 -3.63 -23.09
C ASP A 35 0.96 -4.92 -23.93
N MET A 36 -0.04 -5.77 -23.66
CA MET A 36 -0.29 -6.97 -24.46
C MET A 36 -1.44 -6.68 -25.44
N PRO A 37 -1.21 -6.71 -26.76
CA PRO A 37 -2.26 -6.50 -27.75
C PRO A 37 -3.47 -7.43 -27.52
N GLY A 38 -4.69 -6.87 -27.49
CA GLY A 38 -5.92 -7.63 -27.26
C GLY A 38 -6.21 -8.04 -25.80
N SER A 39 -5.31 -7.72 -24.86
CA SER A 39 -5.51 -8.06 -23.43
C SER A 39 -6.68 -7.32 -22.79
N ALA A 40 -7.00 -6.09 -23.21
CA ALA A 40 -8.10 -5.31 -22.65
C ALA A 40 -9.46 -5.99 -22.83
N ASP A 41 -9.72 -6.58 -24.00
CA ASP A 41 -10.97 -7.31 -24.28
C ASP A 41 -11.05 -8.61 -23.48
N ILE A 42 -9.93 -9.32 -23.34
CA ILE A 42 -9.83 -10.54 -22.54
C ILE A 42 -10.04 -10.23 -21.05
N GLN A 43 -9.36 -9.22 -20.52
CA GLN A 43 -9.54 -8.75 -19.16
C GLN A 43 -10.99 -8.33 -18.91
N ALA A 44 -11.63 -7.60 -19.84
CA ALA A 44 -13.03 -7.20 -19.71
C ALA A 44 -13.96 -8.42 -19.63
N ARG A 45 -13.74 -9.45 -20.46
CA ARG A 45 -14.50 -10.70 -20.44
C ARG A 45 -14.26 -11.52 -19.16
N LEU A 46 -13.00 -11.66 -18.72
CA LEU A 46 -12.63 -12.31 -17.46
C LEU A 46 -13.24 -11.58 -16.26
N ARG A 47 -13.12 -10.24 -16.20
CA ARG A 47 -13.80 -9.41 -15.18
C ARG A 47 -15.31 -9.63 -15.21
N ALA A 48 -15.92 -9.72 -16.39
CA ALA A 48 -17.36 -9.98 -16.49
C ALA A 48 -17.75 -11.39 -15.99
N GLU A 49 -16.92 -12.41 -16.22
CA GLU A 49 -17.09 -13.77 -15.69
C GLU A 49 -17.07 -13.76 -14.15
N PHE A 50 -16.02 -13.20 -13.55
CA PHE A 50 -15.91 -13.09 -12.09
C PHE A 50 -16.94 -12.13 -11.48
N ARG A 51 -17.38 -11.09 -12.22
CA ARG A 51 -18.50 -10.22 -11.81
C ARG A 51 -19.85 -10.95 -11.84
N LYS A 52 -20.08 -11.89 -12.77
CA LYS A 52 -21.31 -12.70 -12.82
C LYS A 52 -21.39 -13.68 -11.64
N GLY A 53 -20.25 -14.21 -11.17
CA GLY A 53 -20.18 -14.93 -9.87
C GLY A 53 -20.33 -14.02 -8.64
N SER A 54 -19.91 -12.75 -8.74
CA SER A 54 -19.99 -11.73 -7.67
C SER A 54 -21.34 -11.00 -7.55
N ASN A 55 -22.21 -11.08 -8.58
CA ASN A 55 -23.45 -10.31 -8.65
C ASN A 55 -24.58 -10.74 -7.70
N GLN A 56 -24.45 -11.86 -6.99
CA GLN A 56 -25.43 -12.26 -5.97
C GLN A 56 -25.25 -11.52 -4.62
N ALA A 57 -24.22 -10.69 -4.44
CA ALA A 57 -23.79 -10.32 -3.09
C ALA A 57 -23.28 -8.87 -2.92
N ARG A 58 -24.03 -7.86 -3.37
CA ARG A 58 -23.60 -6.44 -3.20
C ARG A 58 -24.24 -5.68 -2.04
N ALA A 59 -25.38 -6.12 -1.50
CA ALA A 59 -26.03 -5.47 -0.36
C ALA A 59 -26.11 -6.36 0.91
N THR A 60 -25.90 -7.67 0.76
CA THR A 60 -26.17 -8.70 1.80
C THR A 60 -24.99 -9.62 2.10
N ASN A 61 -23.79 -9.38 1.55
CA ASN A 61 -22.68 -10.35 1.68
C ASN A 61 -22.09 -10.39 3.10
N PRO A 62 -22.18 -11.52 3.83
CA PRO A 62 -21.59 -11.66 5.16
C PRO A 62 -20.09 -11.40 5.20
N SER A 63 -19.38 -11.57 4.08
CA SER A 63 -17.95 -11.25 3.99
C SER A 63 -17.64 -9.77 4.22
N ARG A 64 -18.56 -8.85 3.87
CA ARG A 64 -18.36 -7.41 4.10
C ARG A 64 -18.28 -7.06 5.58
N TYR A 65 -19.18 -7.62 6.39
CA TYR A 65 -19.15 -7.40 7.84
C TYR A 65 -17.91 -8.05 8.48
N PHE A 66 -17.47 -9.20 7.95
CA PHE A 66 -16.24 -9.83 8.39
C PHE A 66 -15.01 -8.97 8.08
N PHE A 67 -14.90 -8.41 6.88
CA PHE A 67 -13.76 -7.58 6.47
C PHE A 67 -13.88 -6.09 6.82
N ALA A 68 -14.97 -5.66 7.45
CA ALA A 68 -15.18 -4.25 7.82
C ALA A 68 -13.98 -3.59 8.55
N PRO A 69 -13.28 -4.27 9.50
CA PRO A 69 -12.10 -3.69 10.15
C PRO A 69 -10.93 -3.40 9.19
N LEU A 70 -10.89 -4.05 8.01
CA LEU A 70 -9.81 -3.90 7.04
C LEU A 70 -10.03 -2.70 6.10
N GLU A 71 -11.24 -2.12 6.03
CA GLU A 71 -11.64 -1.19 4.96
C GLU A 71 -10.68 0.00 4.78
N LEU A 72 -10.13 0.53 5.86
CA LEU A 72 -9.20 1.67 5.83
C LEU A 72 -7.80 1.31 5.28
N PHE A 73 -7.49 0.02 5.19
CA PHE A 73 -6.19 -0.53 4.79
C PHE A 73 -6.22 -1.17 3.40
N LEU A 74 -7.41 -1.25 2.79
CA LEU A 74 -7.57 -1.84 1.46
C LEU A 74 -6.97 -0.93 0.38
N MET A 75 -6.23 -1.54 -0.55
CA MET A 75 -5.77 -0.91 -1.78
C MET A 75 -6.28 -1.67 -3.00
N ASP A 76 -6.49 -0.94 -4.09
CA ASP A 76 -6.83 -1.53 -5.37
C ASP A 76 -5.54 -1.93 -6.09
N GLY A 77 -5.47 -3.17 -6.57
CA GLY A 77 -4.28 -3.75 -7.22
C GLY A 77 -3.43 -4.65 -6.32
N ALA A 78 -2.59 -5.47 -6.95
CA ALA A 78 -1.57 -6.27 -6.27
C ALA A 78 -0.27 -5.46 -6.20
N PRO A 79 0.34 -5.27 -5.02
CA PRO A 79 1.60 -4.55 -4.93
C PRO A 79 2.69 -5.34 -5.65
N GLU A 80 3.56 -4.65 -6.39
CA GLU A 80 4.70 -5.28 -7.08
C GLU A 80 5.75 -5.84 -6.09
N HIS A 81 5.74 -5.34 -4.85
CA HIS A 81 6.70 -5.65 -3.79
C HIS A 81 5.99 -5.89 -2.45
N THR A 82 6.69 -6.51 -1.50
CA THR A 82 6.22 -6.60 -0.12
C THR A 82 5.98 -5.19 0.43
N ASN A 83 4.73 -4.91 0.82
CA ASN A 83 4.35 -3.63 1.41
C ASN A 83 4.00 -3.77 2.89
N ALA A 84 3.98 -2.65 3.60
CA ALA A 84 3.59 -2.58 5.00
C ALA A 84 2.29 -1.78 5.16
N GLY A 85 1.38 -2.26 6.01
CA GLY A 85 0.15 -1.52 6.37
C GLY A 85 -0.92 -1.39 5.29
N ARG A 86 -0.84 -2.15 4.19
CA ARG A 86 -1.83 -2.20 3.10
C ARG A 86 -2.20 -3.65 2.78
N ILE A 87 -3.46 -3.88 2.42
CA ILE A 87 -4.01 -5.18 2.06
C ILE A 87 -4.62 -5.08 0.67
N SER A 88 -4.31 -6.01 -0.24
CA SER A 88 -4.92 -6.00 -1.58
C SER A 88 -6.40 -6.33 -1.51
N ARG A 89 -7.25 -5.54 -2.18
CA ARG A 89 -8.68 -5.85 -2.28
C ARG A 89 -8.93 -7.17 -3.04
N ASN A 90 -8.05 -7.51 -3.96
CA ASN A 90 -8.18 -8.68 -4.82
C ASN A 90 -7.99 -10.00 -4.06
N THR A 91 -7.32 -9.98 -2.90
CA THR A 91 -7.07 -11.19 -2.10
C THR A 91 -8.21 -11.49 -1.12
N LEU A 92 -9.14 -10.55 -0.89
CA LEU A 92 -10.24 -10.74 0.07
C LEU A 92 -11.19 -11.88 -0.31
N THR A 93 -11.54 -12.01 -1.59
CA THR A 93 -12.45 -13.08 -2.05
C THR A 93 -11.81 -14.46 -1.88
N PRO A 94 -10.58 -14.72 -2.37
CA PRO A 94 -9.89 -15.99 -2.09
C PRO A 94 -9.72 -16.29 -0.61
N ILE A 95 -9.37 -15.30 0.21
CA ILE A 95 -9.24 -15.47 1.66
C ILE A 95 -10.58 -15.86 2.29
N TRP A 96 -11.68 -15.22 1.87
CA TRP A 96 -13.02 -15.57 2.34
C TRP A 96 -13.44 -16.99 1.98
N GLU A 97 -13.18 -17.41 0.74
CA GLU A 97 -13.49 -18.76 0.29
C GLU A 97 -12.69 -19.81 1.06
N TRP A 98 -11.40 -19.57 1.26
CA TRP A 98 -10.54 -20.44 2.08
C TRP A 98 -11.04 -20.55 3.53
N ILE A 99 -11.45 -19.43 4.14
CA ILE A 99 -12.05 -19.43 5.48
C ILE A 99 -13.32 -20.30 5.51
N CYS A 100 -14.19 -20.15 4.51
CA CYS A 100 -15.48 -20.82 4.45
C CYS A 100 -15.38 -22.31 4.10
N ARG A 101 -14.34 -22.75 3.40
CA ARG A 101 -14.24 -24.11 2.88
C ARG A 101 -13.26 -24.98 3.64
N ASP A 102 -12.13 -24.42 4.07
CA ASP A 102 -11.06 -25.19 4.72
C ASP A 102 -10.87 -24.81 6.19
N LEU A 103 -10.87 -23.51 6.53
CA LEU A 103 -10.46 -23.07 7.87
C LEU A 103 -11.53 -23.33 8.93
N LEU A 104 -12.77 -22.87 8.67
CA LEU A 104 -13.88 -22.88 9.63
C LEU A 104 -15.23 -23.16 8.95
N PRO A 105 -15.39 -24.28 8.22
CA PRO A 105 -16.53 -24.47 7.33
C PRO A 105 -17.90 -24.57 8.01
N THR A 106 -17.97 -25.12 9.22
CA THR A 106 -19.21 -25.18 10.01
C THR A 106 -19.56 -23.79 10.56
N MET A 107 -18.61 -23.15 11.25
CA MET A 107 -18.82 -21.83 11.86
C MET A 107 -19.08 -20.74 10.82
N ALA A 108 -18.46 -20.81 9.63
CA ALA A 108 -18.69 -19.86 8.55
C ALA A 108 -20.11 -19.97 7.97
N ARG A 109 -20.68 -21.18 7.91
CA ARG A 109 -22.08 -21.40 7.52
C ARG A 109 -23.04 -20.82 8.56
N ASP A 110 -22.79 -21.09 9.85
CA ASP A 110 -23.61 -20.56 10.94
C ASP A 110 -23.55 -19.03 10.98
N TYR A 111 -22.35 -18.46 10.82
CA TYR A 111 -22.13 -17.02 10.68
C TYR A 111 -22.92 -16.42 9.52
N THR A 112 -22.81 -17.01 8.33
CA THR A 112 -23.50 -16.56 7.11
C THR A 112 -25.01 -16.54 7.32
N LYS A 113 -25.57 -17.60 7.90
CA LYS A 113 -26.99 -17.68 8.24
C LYS A 113 -27.39 -16.59 9.23
N ALA A 114 -26.67 -16.47 10.35
CA ALA A 114 -27.00 -15.51 11.41
C ALA A 114 -26.94 -14.05 10.94
N ILE A 115 -25.95 -13.71 10.09
CA ILE A 115 -25.86 -12.37 9.49
C ILE A 115 -27.05 -12.11 8.57
N ASN A 116 -27.39 -13.04 7.69
CA ASN A 116 -28.51 -12.88 6.77
C ASN A 116 -29.83 -12.67 7.52
N ASP A 117 -30.06 -13.45 8.58
CA ASP A 117 -31.25 -13.34 9.42
C ASP A 117 -31.34 -11.96 10.10
N GLN A 118 -30.23 -11.46 10.68
CA GLN A 118 -30.21 -10.16 11.36
C GLN A 118 -30.23 -8.96 10.40
N VAL A 119 -29.70 -9.10 9.19
CA VAL A 119 -29.82 -8.09 8.13
C VAL A 119 -31.27 -8.00 7.66
N ALA A 120 -31.95 -9.13 7.45
CA ALA A 120 -33.37 -9.15 7.11
C ALA A 120 -34.25 -8.55 8.22
N ALA A 121 -33.87 -8.76 9.49
CA ALA A 121 -34.52 -8.17 10.65
C ALA A 121 -34.14 -6.68 10.91
N ASN A 122 -33.29 -6.07 10.08
CA ASN A 122 -32.80 -4.70 10.21
C ASN A 122 -32.18 -4.39 11.58
N ASN A 123 -31.38 -5.31 12.12
CA ASN A 123 -30.72 -5.18 13.43
C ASN A 123 -29.20 -4.97 13.29
N PRO A 124 -28.72 -3.76 12.95
CA PRO A 124 -27.31 -3.52 12.65
C PRO A 124 -26.38 -3.77 13.85
N LYS A 125 -26.87 -3.58 15.09
CA LYS A 125 -26.06 -3.83 16.30
C LYS A 125 -25.73 -5.31 16.46
N GLU A 126 -26.70 -6.19 16.25
CA GLU A 126 -26.46 -7.63 16.37
C GLU A 126 -25.60 -8.15 15.21
N VAL A 127 -25.78 -7.62 13.99
CA VAL A 127 -24.90 -7.92 12.84
C VAL A 127 -23.43 -7.66 13.19
N LEU A 128 -23.12 -6.49 13.78
CA LEU A 128 -21.76 -6.15 14.18
C LEU A 128 -21.22 -7.08 15.28
N LYS A 129 -22.06 -7.48 16.24
CA LYS A 129 -21.67 -8.41 17.31
C LYS A 129 -21.40 -9.82 16.80
N ILE A 130 -22.22 -10.31 15.88
CA ILE A 130 -22.02 -11.61 15.20
C ILE A 130 -20.71 -11.58 14.41
N ALA A 131 -20.45 -10.51 13.65
CA ALA A 131 -19.20 -10.32 12.93
C ALA A 131 -17.98 -10.30 13.85
N ALA A 132 -18.01 -9.52 14.93
CA ALA A 132 -16.91 -9.47 15.91
C ALA A 132 -16.64 -10.84 16.56
N THR A 133 -17.71 -11.59 16.85
CA THR A 133 -17.59 -12.95 17.42
C THR A 133 -16.91 -13.90 16.44
N PHE A 134 -17.33 -13.89 15.16
CA PHE A 134 -16.73 -14.73 14.13
C PHE A 134 -15.28 -14.33 13.82
N GLN A 135 -14.98 -13.03 13.73
CA GLN A 135 -13.62 -12.49 13.61
C GLN A 135 -12.71 -13.02 14.73
N THR A 136 -13.17 -12.97 15.99
CA THR A 136 -12.40 -13.48 17.14
C THR A 136 -12.10 -14.98 17.01
N LYS A 137 -13.04 -15.77 16.49
CA LYS A 137 -12.84 -17.21 16.26
C LYS A 137 -11.83 -17.46 15.15
N VAL A 138 -11.92 -16.73 14.04
CA VAL A 138 -10.94 -16.81 12.93
C VAL A 138 -9.55 -16.43 13.41
N VAL A 139 -9.40 -15.35 14.19
CA VAL A 139 -8.12 -14.94 14.78
C VAL A 139 -7.49 -16.08 15.57
N LYS A 140 -8.22 -16.69 16.51
CA LYS A 140 -7.70 -17.80 17.34
C LYS A 140 -7.25 -19.01 16.51
N VAL A 141 -8.02 -19.37 15.47
CA VAL A 141 -7.67 -20.50 14.61
C VAL A 141 -6.44 -20.18 13.75
N LEU A 142 -6.33 -18.95 13.23
CA LEU A 142 -5.16 -18.52 12.49
C LEU A 142 -3.92 -18.44 13.38
N GLU A 143 -4.02 -17.93 14.61
CA GLU A 143 -2.91 -17.90 15.57
C GLU A 143 -2.39 -19.32 15.83
N ASN A 144 -3.28 -20.28 16.06
CA ASN A 144 -2.90 -21.68 16.28
C ASN A 144 -2.30 -22.32 15.02
N THR A 145 -2.92 -22.10 13.85
CA THR A 145 -2.43 -22.66 12.57
C THR A 145 -1.06 -22.09 12.20
N LEU A 146 -0.82 -20.81 12.45
CA LEU A 146 0.43 -20.12 12.10
C LEU A 146 1.50 -20.21 13.20
N ALA A 147 1.22 -20.90 14.32
CA ALA A 147 2.18 -21.08 15.41
C ALA A 147 3.33 -22.04 15.04
N SER A 148 3.14 -22.93 14.06
CA SER A 148 4.18 -23.84 13.56
C SER A 148 4.53 -23.58 12.10
N ALA A 149 5.75 -23.98 11.71
CA ALA A 149 6.21 -23.90 10.33
C ALA A 149 5.37 -24.80 9.40
N GLU A 150 5.02 -26.01 9.85
CA GLU A 150 4.19 -26.94 9.06
C GLU A 150 2.77 -26.39 8.87
N GLY A 151 2.15 -25.86 9.93
CA GLY A 151 0.81 -25.26 9.83
C GLY A 151 0.79 -24.01 8.94
N THR A 152 1.86 -23.21 8.99
CA THR A 152 2.06 -22.07 8.09
C THR A 152 2.14 -22.51 6.63
N GLU A 153 2.92 -23.55 6.32
CA GLU A 153 3.04 -24.06 4.95
C GLU A 153 1.72 -24.70 4.47
N LEU A 154 1.03 -25.44 5.33
CA LEU A 154 -0.27 -26.02 5.00
C LEU A 154 -1.30 -24.91 4.68
N ALA A 155 -1.37 -23.86 5.50
CA ALA A 155 -2.24 -22.72 5.25
C ALA A 155 -1.90 -22.01 3.94
N ARG A 156 -0.62 -21.84 3.64
CA ARG A 156 -0.14 -21.26 2.37
C ARG A 156 -0.54 -22.12 1.17
N SER A 157 -0.30 -23.43 1.24
CA SER A 157 -0.63 -24.39 0.19
C SER A 157 -2.13 -24.45 -0.07
N LYS A 158 -2.95 -24.45 0.99
CA LYS A 158 -4.41 -24.43 0.89
C LYS A 158 -4.93 -23.13 0.28
N LEU A 159 -4.41 -21.98 0.71
CA LEU A 159 -4.80 -20.69 0.14
C LEU A 159 -4.44 -20.59 -1.36
N ALA A 160 -3.31 -21.17 -1.77
CA ALA A 160 -2.88 -21.19 -3.17
C ALA A 160 -3.83 -21.95 -4.11
N GLN A 161 -4.75 -22.77 -3.58
CA GLN A 161 -5.80 -23.43 -4.36
C GLN A 161 -6.91 -22.46 -4.80
N TYR A 162 -7.00 -21.29 -4.16
CA TYR A 162 -8.02 -20.26 -4.41
C TYR A 162 -7.48 -19.04 -5.14
N THR A 163 -6.16 -18.86 -5.21
CA THR A 163 -5.56 -17.72 -5.90
C THR A 163 -4.11 -17.99 -6.26
N ALA A 164 -3.65 -17.44 -7.39
CA ALA A 164 -2.21 -17.34 -7.69
C ALA A 164 -1.57 -16.03 -7.25
N SER A 165 -2.31 -15.17 -6.54
CA SER A 165 -1.71 -13.96 -5.98
C SER A 165 -0.60 -14.33 -5.02
N ARG A 166 0.62 -13.88 -5.34
CA ARG A 166 1.81 -14.09 -4.51
C ARG A 166 1.72 -13.39 -3.15
N THR A 167 0.84 -12.39 -3.04
CA THR A 167 0.66 -11.59 -1.81
C THR A 167 -0.46 -12.12 -0.93
N ALA A 168 -1.30 -13.05 -1.40
CA ALA A 168 -2.48 -13.49 -0.67
C ALA A 168 -2.16 -14.03 0.72
N PHE A 169 -1.09 -14.80 0.86
CA PHE A 169 -0.70 -15.33 2.17
C PHE A 169 -0.15 -14.25 3.12
N ASP A 170 0.57 -13.28 2.57
CA ASP A 170 1.02 -12.11 3.34
C ASP A 170 -0.17 -11.24 3.78
N ASP A 171 -1.17 -11.09 2.91
CA ASP A 171 -2.43 -10.42 3.21
C ASP A 171 -3.24 -11.14 4.30
N VAL A 172 -3.17 -12.48 4.40
CA VAL A 172 -3.75 -13.23 5.53
C VAL A 172 -3.06 -12.86 6.85
N ARG A 173 -1.72 -12.76 6.88
CA ARG A 173 -0.99 -12.35 8.08
C ARG A 173 -1.33 -10.92 8.48
N LYS A 174 -1.42 -10.02 7.50
CA LYS A 174 -1.83 -8.63 7.69
C LYS A 174 -3.25 -8.51 8.23
N MET A 175 -4.19 -9.28 7.66
CA MET A 175 -5.56 -9.37 8.19
C MET A 175 -5.55 -9.84 9.64
N LEU A 176 -4.77 -10.87 9.98
CA LEU A 176 -4.65 -11.37 11.34
C LEU A 176 -4.17 -10.26 12.29
N GLN A 177 -3.13 -9.50 11.91
CA GLN A 177 -2.61 -8.38 12.70
C GLN A 177 -3.66 -7.29 12.94
N VAL A 178 -4.44 -6.93 11.91
CA VAL A 178 -5.52 -5.94 12.04
C VAL A 178 -6.64 -6.44 12.93
N LEU A 179 -7.11 -7.68 12.72
CA LEU A 179 -8.19 -8.26 13.52
C LEU A 179 -7.77 -8.45 14.99
N ARG A 180 -6.51 -8.82 15.24
CA ARG A 180 -5.92 -8.94 16.59
C ARG A 180 -5.88 -7.59 17.32
N ALA A 181 -5.49 -6.52 16.63
CA ALA A 181 -5.52 -5.17 17.20
C ALA A 181 -6.96 -4.67 17.45
N GLY A 182 -7.93 -5.14 16.65
CA GLY A 182 -9.35 -4.93 16.86
C GLY A 182 -9.70 -3.45 17.09
N ALA A 183 -10.30 -3.15 18.24
CA ALA A 183 -10.74 -1.79 18.60
C ALA A 183 -9.59 -0.79 18.85
N ALA A 184 -8.34 -1.24 18.98
CA ALA A 184 -7.21 -0.34 19.21
C ALA A 184 -6.92 0.55 17.99
N LEU A 185 -7.05 0.01 16.77
CA LEU A 185 -6.82 0.77 15.52
C LEU A 185 -7.87 1.87 15.29
N PRO A 186 -9.19 1.61 15.41
CA PRO A 186 -10.22 2.66 15.37
C PRO A 186 -10.01 3.74 16.44
N LYS A 187 -9.76 3.35 17.69
CA LYS A 187 -9.48 4.30 18.79
C LYS A 187 -8.25 5.16 18.54
N PHE A 188 -7.21 4.59 17.91
CA PHE A 188 -6.05 5.36 17.46
C PHE A 188 -6.45 6.35 16.35
N ASN A 189 -7.18 5.89 15.33
CA ASN A 189 -7.65 6.72 14.22
C ASN A 189 -8.51 7.90 14.66
N GLU A 190 -9.38 7.71 15.66
CA GLU A 190 -10.25 8.76 16.22
C GLU A 190 -9.46 9.89 16.90
N LYS A 191 -8.27 9.59 17.44
CA LYS A 191 -7.40 10.58 18.07
C LYS A 191 -6.59 11.41 17.07
N LEU A 192 -6.54 10.99 15.81
CA LEU A 192 -5.83 11.71 14.77
C LEU A 192 -6.66 12.88 14.24
N PRO A 193 -6.04 14.02 13.89
CA PRO A 193 -6.70 15.07 13.13
C PRO A 193 -7.29 14.53 11.82
N GLN A 194 -8.43 15.06 11.38
CA GLN A 194 -9.06 14.64 10.13
C GLN A 194 -8.14 14.84 8.91
N THR A 195 -7.33 15.90 8.92
CA THR A 195 -6.30 16.21 7.92
C THR A 195 -5.13 16.90 8.60
N ILE A 196 -3.91 16.51 8.23
CA ILE A 196 -2.65 17.08 8.70
C ILE A 196 -2.04 17.82 7.51
N SER A 197 -2.20 19.13 7.49
CA SER A 197 -1.72 20.01 6.42
C SER A 197 -0.27 20.46 6.61
N LYS A 198 0.16 20.62 7.86
CA LYS A 198 1.54 20.90 8.26
C LYS A 198 1.96 19.84 9.27
N PHE A 199 2.92 19.01 8.92
CA PHE A 199 3.45 18.00 9.84
C PHE A 199 4.73 18.48 10.52
N ASP A 200 4.66 19.59 11.26
CA ASP A 200 5.82 20.22 11.94
C ASP A 200 6.40 19.37 13.10
N ASP A 201 7.49 19.85 13.71
CA ASP A 201 8.19 19.09 14.76
C ASP A 201 7.30 18.83 15.99
N GLY A 202 6.36 19.73 16.31
CA GLY A 202 5.41 19.53 17.40
C GLY A 202 4.38 18.44 17.08
N GLN A 203 3.82 18.46 15.86
CA GLN A 203 2.91 17.41 15.38
C GLN A 203 3.61 16.05 15.25
N VAL A 204 4.85 16.04 14.75
CA VAL A 204 5.67 14.82 14.67
C VAL A 204 5.86 14.24 16.07
N ALA A 205 6.32 15.03 17.05
CA ALA A 205 6.52 14.55 18.41
C ALA A 205 5.22 14.01 19.05
N ARG A 206 4.09 14.72 18.84
CA ARG A 206 2.78 14.28 19.34
C ARG A 206 2.35 12.94 18.73
N ILE A 207 2.47 12.78 17.42
CA ILE A 207 2.08 11.55 16.72
C ILE A 207 3.04 10.40 17.07
N THR A 208 4.34 10.67 17.15
CA THR A 208 5.34 9.68 17.61
C THR A 208 4.99 9.17 19.01
N ALA A 209 4.66 10.05 19.97
CA ALA A 209 4.26 9.61 21.31
C ALA A 209 3.00 8.72 21.31
N GLN A 210 2.03 9.01 20.43
CA GLN A 210 0.85 8.16 20.26
C GLN A 210 1.19 6.81 19.62
N LEU A 211 2.09 6.80 18.64
CA LEU A 211 2.56 5.59 17.97
C LEU A 211 3.41 4.72 18.91
N ASP A 212 4.28 5.32 19.72
CA ASP A 212 5.07 4.60 20.74
C ASP A 212 4.15 3.94 21.77
N ALA A 213 3.14 4.67 22.25
CA ALA A 213 2.15 4.13 23.17
C ALA A 213 1.34 2.98 22.55
N PHE A 214 0.97 3.10 21.27
CA PHE A 214 0.28 2.04 20.53
C PHE A 214 1.18 0.81 20.33
N GLY A 215 2.42 1.03 19.90
CA GLY A 215 3.40 0.00 19.58
C GLY A 215 3.80 -0.86 20.78
N LYS A 216 3.80 -0.31 22.01
CA LYS A 216 4.04 -1.08 23.25
C LYS A 216 3.07 -2.25 23.44
N SER A 217 1.82 -2.09 23.02
CA SER A 217 0.78 -3.12 23.17
C SER A 217 0.47 -3.86 21.86
N HIS A 218 0.79 -3.26 20.71
CA HIS A 218 0.40 -3.79 19.39
C HIS A 218 1.54 -3.63 18.37
N THR A 219 2.73 -4.15 18.68
CA THR A 219 3.93 -4.02 17.84
C THR A 219 3.68 -4.47 16.38
N GLU A 220 3.04 -5.61 16.18
CA GLU A 220 2.76 -6.16 14.84
C GLU A 220 1.75 -5.31 14.05
N ALA A 221 0.91 -4.52 14.73
CA ALA A 221 -0.08 -3.66 14.09
C ALA A 221 0.42 -2.22 13.86
N LEU A 222 1.64 -1.90 14.29
CA LEU A 222 2.24 -0.57 14.12
C LEU A 222 2.25 -0.10 12.65
N PRO A 223 2.51 -0.96 11.64
CA PRO A 223 2.40 -0.55 10.24
C PRO A 223 1.02 -0.03 9.84
N PHE A 224 -0.06 -0.57 10.43
CA PHE A 224 -1.41 -0.11 10.14
C PHE A 224 -1.71 1.23 10.84
N ALA A 225 -1.20 1.44 12.05
CA ALA A 225 -1.27 2.75 12.70
C ALA A 225 -0.53 3.82 11.87
N LEU A 226 0.65 3.50 11.34
CA LEU A 226 1.39 4.36 10.40
C LEU A 226 0.61 4.62 9.11
N ALA A 227 -0.05 3.60 8.56
CA ALA A 227 -0.92 3.75 7.39
C ALA A 227 -2.10 4.71 7.68
N LEU A 228 -2.67 4.69 8.89
CA LEU A 228 -3.71 5.66 9.29
C LEU A 228 -3.15 7.09 9.32
N VAL A 229 -1.96 7.31 9.88
CA VAL A 229 -1.29 8.62 9.86
C VAL A 229 -1.05 9.06 8.41
N ALA A 230 -0.53 8.18 7.57
CA ALA A 230 -0.26 8.46 6.16
C ALA A 230 -1.51 8.92 5.39
N ARG A 231 -2.68 8.37 5.71
CA ARG A 231 -3.98 8.77 5.12
C ARG A 231 -4.44 10.16 5.54
N ARG A 232 -3.97 10.68 6.68
CA ARG A 232 -4.31 12.03 7.17
C ARG A 232 -3.36 13.10 6.62
N LEU A 233 -2.17 12.73 6.15
CA LEU A 233 -1.18 13.66 5.63
C LEU A 233 -1.59 14.21 4.26
N LYS A 234 -1.55 15.54 4.12
CA LYS A 234 -1.68 16.20 2.81
C LYS A 234 -0.51 15.87 1.89
N THR A 235 0.69 15.78 2.46
CA THR A 235 1.94 15.56 1.74
C THR A 235 2.52 14.21 2.14
N SER A 236 2.39 13.19 1.29
CA SER A 236 2.68 11.80 1.66
C SER A 236 4.13 11.56 2.10
N TRP A 237 5.10 12.28 1.56
CA TRP A 237 6.51 12.11 1.93
C TRP A 237 6.82 12.58 3.36
N GLU A 238 5.98 13.43 3.96
CA GLU A 238 6.19 13.94 5.32
C GLU A 238 6.20 12.81 6.37
N LEU A 239 5.63 11.65 6.05
CA LEU A 239 5.67 10.45 6.90
C LEU A 239 7.11 10.02 7.26
N VAL A 240 8.08 10.25 6.37
CA VAL A 240 9.51 9.94 6.60
C VAL A 240 10.08 10.70 7.81
N ARG A 241 9.45 11.82 8.19
CA ARG A 241 9.84 12.57 9.39
C ARG A 241 9.73 11.74 10.66
N LEU A 242 8.82 10.77 10.73
CA LEU A 242 8.68 9.89 11.88
C LEU A 242 9.96 9.06 12.10
N ALA A 243 10.51 8.47 11.04
CA ALA A 243 11.74 7.69 11.12
C ALA A 243 12.97 8.58 11.32
N THR A 244 13.11 9.65 10.54
CA THR A 244 14.28 10.53 10.61
C THR A 244 14.39 11.32 11.92
N LYS A 245 13.28 11.61 12.60
CA LYS A 245 13.30 12.27 13.93
C LYS A 245 13.49 11.29 15.08
N ALA A 246 13.13 10.01 14.89
CA ALA A 246 13.38 8.96 15.87
C ALA A 246 14.83 8.44 15.81
N ALA A 247 15.50 8.63 14.67
CA ALA A 247 16.88 8.22 14.46
C ALA A 247 17.88 9.15 15.17
N ALA A 248 19.05 8.59 15.52
CA ALA A 248 20.15 9.35 16.13
C ALA A 248 20.80 10.34 15.14
N SER A 249 20.82 9.98 13.86
CA SER A 249 21.22 10.85 12.75
C SER A 249 20.35 10.58 11.51
N LYS A 250 20.55 11.35 10.44
CA LYS A 250 19.88 11.15 9.15
C LYS A 250 20.52 10.06 8.30
N SER A 251 21.58 9.39 8.77
CA SER A 251 22.19 8.30 8.02
C SER A 251 21.19 7.17 7.76
N VAL A 252 21.26 6.53 6.60
CA VAL A 252 20.41 5.36 6.27
C VAL A 252 20.45 4.31 7.38
N THR A 253 21.63 4.04 7.94
CA THR A 253 21.83 3.03 8.99
C THR A 253 21.05 3.37 10.26
N ASP A 254 21.09 4.62 10.71
CA ASP A 254 20.37 5.04 11.91
C ASP A 254 18.86 5.10 11.67
N VAL A 255 18.44 5.53 10.48
CA VAL A 255 17.02 5.53 10.08
C VAL A 255 16.46 4.11 10.01
N ALA A 256 17.23 3.17 9.45
CA ALA A 256 16.87 1.75 9.34
C ALA A 256 16.80 1.04 10.69
N ALA A 257 17.56 1.49 11.70
CA ALA A 257 17.50 0.96 13.05
C ALA A 257 16.26 1.40 13.84
N THR A 258 15.49 2.38 13.34
CA THR A 258 14.31 2.88 14.06
C THR A 258 13.11 1.93 13.95
N PRO A 259 12.22 1.90 14.97
CA PRO A 259 10.93 1.19 14.87
C PRO A 259 10.02 1.69 13.74
N TYR A 260 10.32 2.87 13.21
CA TYR A 260 9.57 3.54 12.15
C TYR A 260 10.19 3.34 10.77
N ALA A 261 11.26 2.56 10.61
CA ALA A 261 11.95 2.38 9.33
C ALA A 261 11.01 1.98 8.17
N CYS A 262 9.94 1.24 8.47
CA CYS A 262 8.93 0.83 7.48
C CYS A 262 8.17 2.00 6.80
N VAL A 263 8.25 3.23 7.32
CA VAL A 263 7.67 4.41 6.64
C VAL A 263 8.38 4.74 5.33
N VAL A 264 9.68 4.43 5.20
CA VAL A 264 10.44 4.68 3.96
C VAL A 264 9.90 3.83 2.81
N PRO A 265 9.80 2.49 2.93
CA PRO A 265 9.17 1.68 1.89
C PRO A 265 7.69 2.02 1.69
N MET A 266 6.93 2.42 2.73
CA MET A 266 5.55 2.92 2.53
C MET A 266 5.49 4.15 1.62
N VAL A 267 6.45 5.07 1.74
CA VAL A 267 6.52 6.27 0.89
C VAL A 267 6.96 5.92 -0.53
N LEU A 268 7.86 4.94 -0.69
CA LEU A 268 8.20 4.38 -2.00
C LEU A 268 7.00 3.66 -2.65
N ASP A 269 6.15 2.99 -1.87
CA ASP A 269 4.90 2.41 -2.39
C ASP A 269 3.94 3.51 -2.91
N ARG A 270 3.95 4.71 -2.29
CA ARG A 270 3.18 5.87 -2.78
C ARG A 270 3.78 6.49 -4.02
N LEU A 271 5.10 6.45 -4.17
CA LEU A 271 5.76 6.85 -5.40
C LEU A 271 5.34 5.93 -6.57
N ASP A 272 5.28 4.63 -6.30
CA ASP A 272 4.83 3.64 -7.29
C ASP A 272 3.34 3.81 -7.65
N ASP A 273 2.45 4.03 -6.67
CA ASP A 273 1.05 4.39 -6.94
C ASP A 273 0.94 5.63 -7.88
N LYS A 274 1.80 6.64 -7.67
CA LYS A 274 1.83 7.86 -8.51
C LYS A 274 2.38 7.58 -9.90
N ARG A 275 3.37 6.70 -10.04
CA ARG A 275 3.88 6.23 -11.35
C ARG A 275 2.76 5.56 -12.15
N LEU A 276 1.98 4.69 -11.52
CA LEU A 276 0.84 4.02 -12.14
C LEU A 276 -0.25 5.03 -12.56
N ALA A 277 -0.61 5.95 -11.66
CA ALA A 277 -1.57 7.02 -11.96
C ALA A 277 -1.09 7.92 -13.10
N LEU A 278 0.22 8.22 -13.18
CA LEU A 278 0.83 8.99 -14.25
C LEU A 278 0.66 8.28 -15.58
N ARG A 279 0.98 6.98 -15.64
CA ARG A 279 0.80 6.16 -16.85
C ARG A 279 -0.65 6.21 -17.35
N ILE A 280 -1.62 6.03 -16.45
CA ILE A 280 -3.05 6.08 -16.79
C ILE A 280 -3.42 7.48 -17.31
N ALA A 281 -2.95 8.54 -16.66
CA ALA A 281 -3.20 9.91 -17.09
C ALA A 281 -2.65 10.18 -18.49
N LEU A 282 -1.43 9.72 -18.80
CA LEU A 282 -0.81 9.85 -20.12
C LEU A 282 -1.60 9.08 -21.19
N ARG A 283 -1.98 7.83 -20.92
CA ARG A 283 -2.78 7.01 -21.85
C ARG A 283 -4.11 7.67 -22.23
N HIS A 284 -4.74 8.35 -21.28
CA HIS A 284 -6.01 9.06 -21.49
C HIS A 284 -5.84 10.54 -21.86
N ASN A 285 -4.64 10.97 -22.27
CA ASN A 285 -4.32 12.35 -22.65
C ASN A 285 -4.69 13.41 -21.59
N ARG A 286 -4.65 13.04 -20.30
CA ARG A 286 -4.93 13.93 -19.16
C ARG A 286 -3.67 14.68 -18.74
N VAL A 287 -3.16 15.54 -19.62
CA VAL A 287 -1.84 16.18 -19.48
C VAL A 287 -1.70 17.02 -18.20
N LEU A 288 -2.75 17.73 -17.76
CA LEU A 288 -2.72 18.51 -16.51
C LEU A 288 -2.58 17.61 -15.27
N VAL A 289 -3.28 16.48 -15.25
CA VAL A 289 -3.18 15.49 -14.17
C VAL A 289 -1.77 14.87 -14.16
N ALA A 290 -1.24 14.53 -15.34
CA ALA A 290 0.13 14.02 -15.48
C ALA A 290 1.18 15.03 -14.97
N ARG A 291 1.01 16.32 -15.27
CA ARG A 291 1.86 17.40 -14.75
C ARG A 291 1.86 17.43 -13.22
N ASP A 292 0.69 17.41 -12.60
CA ASP A 292 0.57 17.50 -11.14
C ASP A 292 1.10 16.27 -10.43
N LEU A 293 0.95 15.09 -11.05
CA LEU A 293 1.56 13.85 -10.57
C LEU A 293 3.10 13.91 -10.66
N LEU A 294 3.66 14.40 -11.77
CA LEU A 294 5.11 14.56 -11.92
C LEU A 294 5.71 15.53 -10.90
N ALA A 295 5.06 16.67 -10.64
CA ALA A 295 5.51 17.60 -9.62
C ALA A 295 5.59 16.91 -8.24
N GLN A 296 4.54 16.17 -7.86
CA GLN A 296 4.53 15.43 -6.58
C GLN A 296 5.56 14.30 -6.52
N ILE A 297 5.84 13.64 -7.66
CA ILE A 297 6.88 12.61 -7.79
C ILE A 297 8.25 13.23 -7.51
N TYR A 298 8.59 14.34 -8.16
CA TYR A 298 9.88 14.99 -7.99
C TYR A 298 10.06 15.59 -6.58
N ASP A 299 8.99 16.16 -6.00
CA ASP A 299 9.03 16.63 -4.62
C ASP A 299 9.28 15.49 -3.63
N LEU A 300 8.70 14.30 -3.86
CA LEU A 300 8.93 13.11 -3.05
C LEU A 300 10.36 12.59 -3.20
N GLU A 301 10.86 12.46 -4.44
CA GLU A 301 12.23 12.03 -4.73
C GLU A 301 13.24 12.94 -4.02
N TYR A 302 13.08 14.26 -4.20
CA TYR A 302 13.92 15.26 -3.55
C TYR A 302 13.84 15.14 -2.03
N ALA A 303 12.64 15.07 -1.46
CA ALA A 303 12.46 14.97 -0.02
C ALA A 303 13.15 13.73 0.59
N LEU A 304 13.14 12.59 -0.10
CA LEU A 304 13.84 11.39 0.34
C LEU A 304 15.37 11.59 0.34
N LYS A 305 15.93 12.08 -0.78
CA LYS A 305 17.37 12.35 -0.92
C LYS A 305 17.89 13.40 0.05
N VAL A 306 17.08 14.38 0.40
CA VAL A 306 17.46 15.42 1.37
C VAL A 306 17.37 14.92 2.80
N ARG A 307 16.41 14.06 3.14
CA ARG A 307 16.15 13.71 4.54
C ARG A 307 16.91 12.49 5.03
N ILE A 308 17.46 11.68 4.13
CA ILE A 308 18.17 10.46 4.44
C ILE A 308 19.54 10.51 3.77
N ASP A 309 20.58 10.67 4.57
CA ASP A 309 21.96 10.78 4.10
C ASP A 309 22.48 9.41 3.67
N GLY A 310 23.04 9.35 2.46
CA GLY A 310 23.56 8.11 1.88
C GLY A 310 22.47 7.16 1.40
N ILE A 311 21.27 7.68 1.08
CA ILE A 311 20.17 6.85 0.56
C ILE A 311 20.53 6.18 -0.76
N GLU A 312 21.30 6.83 -1.63
CA GLU A 312 21.59 6.39 -3.00
C GLU A 312 22.16 4.96 -3.11
N PRO A 313 23.22 4.58 -2.36
CA PRO A 313 23.75 3.22 -2.42
C PRO A 313 22.91 2.17 -1.67
N SER A 314 21.89 2.59 -0.89
CA SER A 314 21.07 1.66 -0.11
C SER A 314 20.01 0.94 -0.97
N GLU A 315 19.41 -0.13 -0.44
CA GLU A 315 18.28 -0.79 -1.09
C GLU A 315 17.11 0.17 -1.37
N TRP A 316 16.88 1.15 -0.48
CA TRP A 316 15.87 2.19 -0.68
C TRP A 316 16.23 3.12 -1.83
N GLY A 317 17.51 3.48 -1.98
CA GLY A 317 18.01 4.29 -3.09
C GLY A 317 17.95 3.58 -4.42
N ILE A 318 18.33 2.30 -4.46
CA ILE A 318 18.22 1.44 -5.65
C ILE A 318 16.76 1.37 -6.11
N ARG A 319 15.83 1.12 -5.17
CA ARG A 319 14.39 1.09 -5.48
C ARG A 319 13.88 2.45 -5.96
N LEU A 320 14.28 3.54 -5.32
CA LEU A 320 13.94 4.90 -5.74
C LEU A 320 14.43 5.16 -7.18
N GLN A 321 15.67 4.80 -7.48
CA GLN A 321 16.26 4.98 -8.80
C GLN A 321 15.50 4.20 -9.88
N GLN A 322 15.19 2.91 -9.63
CA GLN A 322 14.40 2.09 -10.55
C GLN A 322 13.02 2.70 -10.85
N LEU A 323 12.33 3.22 -9.82
CA LEU A 323 11.04 3.91 -10.00
C LEU A 323 11.21 5.17 -10.84
N MET A 324 12.25 5.97 -10.57
CA MET A 324 12.51 7.21 -11.32
C MET A 324 12.91 6.96 -12.77
N ASP A 325 13.67 5.89 -13.05
CA ASP A 325 14.02 5.48 -14.42
C ASP A 325 12.78 5.03 -15.22
N ALA A 326 11.89 4.28 -14.57
CA ALA A 326 10.61 3.91 -15.17
C ALA A 326 9.73 5.14 -15.47
N ILE A 327 9.69 6.11 -14.56
CA ILE A 327 8.97 7.38 -14.75
C ILE A 327 9.60 8.19 -15.90
N ALA A 328 10.94 8.30 -15.94
CA ALA A 328 11.65 9.00 -17.00
C ALA A 328 11.38 8.37 -18.38
N THR A 329 11.28 7.04 -18.45
CA THR A 329 10.90 6.31 -19.66
C THR A 329 9.48 6.67 -20.11
N LEU A 330 8.50 6.70 -19.19
CA LEU A 330 7.12 7.10 -19.50
C LEU A 330 7.03 8.54 -20.02
N VAL A 331 7.72 9.47 -19.38
CA VAL A 331 7.72 10.88 -19.80
C VAL A 331 8.42 11.06 -21.14
N SER A 332 9.56 10.40 -21.34
CA SER A 332 10.31 10.49 -22.60
C SER A 332 9.49 9.94 -23.77
N ALA A 333 8.81 8.81 -23.58
CA ALA A 333 7.89 8.26 -24.57
C ALA A 333 6.80 9.28 -24.95
N GLU A 334 6.17 9.93 -23.97
CA GLU A 334 5.14 10.94 -24.26
C GLU A 334 5.71 12.18 -24.96
N VAL A 335 6.83 12.73 -24.48
CA VAL A 335 7.46 13.91 -25.07
C VAL A 335 7.89 13.65 -26.51
N SER A 336 8.38 12.44 -26.82
CA SER A 336 8.79 12.05 -28.18
C SER A 336 7.65 11.96 -29.19
N ARG A 337 6.39 11.94 -28.74
CA ARG A 337 5.22 11.99 -29.64
C ARG A 337 5.07 13.34 -30.32
N PHE A 338 5.70 14.38 -29.77
CA PHE A 338 5.63 15.74 -30.27
C PHE A 338 6.94 16.13 -30.98
N PRO A 339 6.86 16.89 -32.09
CA PRO A 339 8.04 17.46 -32.73
C PRO A 339 8.91 18.26 -31.75
N ALA A 340 10.24 18.15 -31.85
CA ALA A 340 11.19 18.76 -30.90
C ALA A 340 11.09 20.30 -30.78
N ASN A 341 10.51 20.96 -31.78
CA ASN A 341 10.24 22.40 -31.80
C ASN A 341 9.00 22.80 -30.99
N VAL A 342 8.15 21.85 -30.58
CA VAL A 342 6.97 22.09 -29.73
C VAL A 342 7.29 21.57 -28.33
N GLY A 343 7.84 22.43 -27.48
CA GLY A 343 8.17 22.07 -26.10
C GLY A 343 6.96 21.50 -25.35
N HIS A 344 7.14 20.36 -24.68
CA HIS A 344 6.06 19.70 -23.94
C HIS A 344 6.08 20.11 -22.46
N ILE A 345 4.91 20.35 -21.85
CA ILE A 345 4.82 20.81 -20.45
C ILE A 345 5.48 19.83 -19.47
N LEU A 346 5.43 18.52 -19.78
CA LEU A 346 6.04 17.47 -18.96
C LEU A 346 7.57 17.41 -19.10
N GLY A 347 8.13 17.95 -20.18
CA GLY A 347 9.58 18.09 -20.37
C GLY A 347 10.17 19.34 -19.72
N SER A 348 9.33 20.18 -19.09
CA SER A 348 9.77 21.44 -18.49
C SER A 348 10.60 21.20 -17.24
N ARG A 349 11.82 21.77 -17.20
CA ARG A 349 12.67 21.79 -15.99
C ARG A 349 12.00 22.47 -14.80
N ARG A 350 10.97 23.30 -15.03
CA ARG A 350 10.22 23.96 -13.95
C ARG A 350 9.43 22.97 -13.08
N LEU A 351 9.14 21.77 -13.59
CA LEU A 351 8.52 20.72 -12.80
C LEU A 351 9.47 20.12 -11.76
N ARG A 352 10.78 20.20 -12.02
CA ARG A 352 11.81 19.96 -11.00
C ARG A 352 12.12 21.27 -10.30
N SER A 353 11.18 21.72 -9.48
CA SER A 353 11.27 22.92 -8.63
C SER A 353 12.64 23.01 -7.91
N HIS A 354 13.16 21.87 -7.48
CA HIS A 354 14.40 21.73 -6.72
C HIS A 354 15.69 21.61 -7.57
N ASP A 355 15.61 21.36 -8.88
CA ASP A 355 16.78 21.39 -9.78
C ASP A 355 17.15 22.82 -10.21
N SER A 356 16.30 23.81 -9.90
CA SER A 356 16.60 25.22 -10.08
C SER A 356 17.79 25.65 -9.20
N LEU A 357 18.56 26.66 -9.62
CA LEU A 357 19.66 27.24 -8.82
C LEU A 357 19.21 27.60 -7.40
N SER A 358 17.97 28.07 -7.24
CA SER A 358 17.35 28.34 -5.93
C SER A 358 17.14 27.07 -5.10
N GLY A 359 16.74 25.96 -5.72
CA GLY A 359 16.57 24.66 -5.05
C GLY A 359 17.89 24.05 -4.58
N LYS A 360 18.95 24.17 -5.41
CA LYS A 360 20.31 23.77 -5.05
C LYS A 360 20.91 24.64 -3.95
N LEU A 361 20.66 25.94 -3.96
CA LEU A 361 21.06 26.86 -2.88
C LEU A 361 20.29 26.58 -1.58
N THR A 362 19.02 26.22 -1.66
CA THR A 362 18.22 25.82 -0.49
C THR A 362 18.73 24.50 0.09
N TYR A 363 19.08 23.52 -0.76
CA TYR A 363 19.72 22.27 -0.35
C TYR A 363 21.06 22.52 0.34
N LEU A 364 21.93 23.37 -0.21
CA LEU A 364 23.22 23.71 0.37
C LEU A 364 23.08 24.53 1.67
N ALA A 365 22.14 25.47 1.73
CA ALA A 365 21.85 26.25 2.94
C ALA A 365 21.28 25.37 4.06
N TRP A 366 20.46 24.37 3.71
CA TRP A 366 19.94 23.41 4.68
C TRP A 366 21.02 22.43 5.16
N LYS A 367 21.81 21.86 4.23
CA LYS A 367 22.97 21.01 4.56
C LYS A 367 24.00 21.75 5.43
N GLY A 368 24.23 23.03 5.18
CA GLY A 368 25.08 23.88 6.02
C GLY A 368 24.52 24.12 7.43
N ARG A 369 23.20 24.25 7.55
CA ARG A 369 22.53 24.42 8.86
C ARG A 369 22.55 23.14 9.69
N ASP A 370 22.40 21.97 9.06
CA ASP A 370 22.43 20.68 9.73
C ASP A 370 23.82 20.30 10.24
N VAL A 371 24.89 20.57 9.47
CA VAL A 371 26.27 20.37 9.96
C VAL A 371 26.56 21.19 11.22
N VAL A 372 26.00 22.41 11.31
CA VAL A 372 26.12 23.27 12.50
C VAL A 372 25.28 22.74 13.67
N GLN A 373 24.08 22.20 13.39
CA GLN A 373 23.18 21.70 14.42
C GLN A 373 23.61 20.33 14.99
N ASP A 374 24.08 19.42 14.14
CA ASP A 374 24.66 18.13 14.50
C ASP A 374 26.03 18.33 15.17
N GLY A 375 26.84 19.28 14.69
CA GLY A 375 28.07 19.71 15.35
C GLY A 375 27.82 20.27 16.75
N ALA A 376 26.78 21.09 16.93
CA ALA A 376 26.39 21.63 18.24
C ALA A 376 25.76 20.58 19.18
N ALA A 377 25.18 19.50 18.64
CA ALA A 377 24.71 18.36 19.44
C ALA A 377 25.88 17.47 19.88
N ALA A 378 26.86 17.23 19.00
CA ALA A 378 28.09 16.51 19.30
C ALA A 378 28.96 17.26 20.33
N PHE A 379 29.11 18.59 20.19
CA PHE A 379 29.85 19.42 21.15
C PHE A 379 29.18 19.47 22.54
N ARG A 380 27.85 19.53 22.61
CA ARG A 380 27.13 19.46 23.90
C ARG A 380 27.31 18.12 24.62
N LYS A 381 27.47 17.03 23.87
CA LYS A 381 27.74 15.70 24.44
C LYS A 381 29.17 15.56 24.99
N LEU A 382 30.12 16.31 24.42
CA LEU A 382 31.52 16.38 24.86
C LEU A 382 31.73 17.25 26.11
N ILE A 383 30.94 18.33 26.26
CA ILE A 383 31.04 19.25 27.41
C ILE A 383 30.33 18.68 28.66
N GLY A 384 29.40 17.74 28.51
CA GLY A 384 28.70 17.09 29.63
C GLY A 384 29.40 15.84 30.22
N GLN A 385 30.66 15.58 29.86
CA GLN A 385 31.45 14.43 30.34
C GLN A 385 32.74 14.81 31.10
N THR A 386 32.80 16.03 31.63
CA THR A 386 33.72 16.39 32.73
C THR A 386 32.90 16.71 33.96
#